data_AF-A0A392PX04-F1
#
_entry.id   AF-A0A392PX04-F1
#
_cell.length_a   1.000
_cell.length_b   1.000
_cell.length_c   1.000
_cell.angle_alpha   90.00
_cell.angle_beta   90.00
_cell.angle_gamma   90.00
#
_symmetry.space_group_name_H-M   'P 1'
#
loop_
_entity.id
_entity.type
_entity.pdbx_description
1 polymer ?
#
loop_
_entity_poly.entity_id
_entity_poly.type
_entity_poly.pdbx_seq_one_letter_code
_entity_poly.pdbx_strand_id
1 'polypeptide(L)' 'MSADPKFDHIDINEKQKVLNECVEAENWLREKKQQQDALPKHANPVLLVAEIRKKAEALD' A
#
# COMPACT_ATOMS: atom_id res chain seq x y z
N MET A 1 11.17 -12.70 -1.07
CA MET A 1 10.08 -13.49 -1.68
C MET A 1 9.65 -14.57 -0.70
N SER A 2 8.36 -14.87 -0.61
CA SER A 2 7.88 -15.93 0.30
C SER A 2 8.41 -17.29 -0.12
N ALA A 3 8.92 -18.06 0.83
CA ALA A 3 9.39 -19.44 0.66
C ALA A 3 8.34 -20.47 1.11
N ASP A 4 7.09 -20.04 1.31
CA ASP A 4 5.98 -20.93 1.68
C ASP A 4 5.62 -21.81 0.47
N PRO A 5 5.70 -23.15 0.60
CA PRO A 5 5.45 -24.08 -0.51
C PRO A 5 4.07 -23.93 -1.14
N LYS A 6 3.09 -23.39 -0.40
CA LYS A 6 1.76 -23.13 -0.95
C LYS A 6 1.78 -22.13 -2.10
N PHE A 7 2.84 -21.35 -2.27
CA PHE A 7 3.00 -20.39 -3.36
C PHE A 7 3.95 -20.88 -4.46
N ASP A 8 4.49 -22.10 -4.40
CA ASP A 8 5.47 -22.60 -5.39
C ASP A 8 4.89 -22.72 -6.80
N HIS A 9 3.57 -22.81 -6.92
CA HIS A 9 2.85 -22.85 -8.20
C HIS A 9 2.69 -21.47 -8.86
N ILE A 10 2.97 -20.38 -8.14
CA ILE A 10 2.83 -19.01 -8.66
C ILE A 10 4.12 -18.62 -9.39
N ASP A 11 3.96 -18.08 -10.60
CA ASP A 11 5.10 -17.64 -11.41
C ASP A 11 5.92 -16.57 -10.68
N ILE A 12 7.25 -16.59 -10.89
CA ILE A 12 8.15 -15.66 -10.23
C ILE A 12 7.83 -14.19 -10.58
N ASN A 13 7.37 -13.91 -11.79
CA ASN A 13 6.98 -12.57 -12.21
C ASN A 13 5.68 -12.13 -11.52
N GLU A 14 4.73 -13.03 -11.31
CA GLU A 14 3.52 -12.73 -10.55
C GLU A 14 3.84 -12.43 -9.08
N LYS A 15 4.72 -13.23 -8.46
CA LYS A 15 5.22 -12.96 -7.10
C LYS A 15 5.90 -11.59 -7.01
N GLN A 16 6.69 -11.24 -8.02
CA GLN A 16 7.37 -9.94 -8.07
C GLN A 16 6.38 -8.78 -8.27
N LYS A 17 5.35 -8.97 -9.09
CA LYS A 17 4.29 -7.98 -9.31
C LYS A 17 3.55 -7.65 -8.01
N VAL A 18 3.12 -8.68 -7.26
CA VAL A 18 2.46 -8.49 -5.95
C VAL A 18 3.37 -7.72 -4.98
N LEU A 19 4.66 -8.08 -4.93
CA LEU A 19 5.65 -7.37 -4.11
C LEU A 19 5.78 -5.90 -4.49
N ASN A 20 5.83 -5.59 -5.78
CA ASN A 20 5.93 -4.21 -6.26
C ASN A 20 4.68 -3.41 -5.88
N GLU A 21 3.49 -3.98 -6.07
CA GLU A 21 2.22 -3.34 -5.69
C GLU A 21 2.14 -3.04 -4.19
N CYS A 22 2.59 -3.97 -3.33
CA CYS A 22 2.70 -3.74 -1.89
C CYS A 22 3.67 -2.60 -1.55
N VAL A 23 4.84 -2.56 -2.19
CA VAL A 23 5.84 -1.50 -1.97
C VAL A 23 5.30 -0.13 -2.41
N GLU A 24 4.62 -0.06 -3.54
CA GLU A 24 3.99 1.18 -4.02
C GLU A 24 2.89 1.67 -3.07
N ALA A 25 2.06 0.76 -2.56
CA ALA A 25 1.03 1.10 -1.58
C ALA A 25 1.62 1.59 -0.24
N GLU A 26 2.68 0.95 0.25
CA GLU A 26 3.38 1.37 1.47
C GLU A 26 4.02 2.76 1.30
N ASN A 27 4.69 3.00 0.17
CA ASN A 27 5.29 4.30 -0.14
C ASN A 27 4.25 5.41 -0.17
N TRP A 28 3.12 5.17 -0.86
CA TRP A 28 2.00 6.11 -0.88
C TRP A 28 1.47 6.42 0.52
N LEU A 29 1.27 5.40 1.36
CA LEU A 29 0.75 5.60 2.71
C LEU A 29 1.73 6.40 3.56
N ARG A 30 3.03 6.12 3.44
CA ARG A 30 4.09 6.84 4.16
C ARG A 30 4.14 8.31 3.76
N GLU A 31 4.09 8.62 2.47
CA GLU A 31 4.01 10.00 1.97
C GLU A 31 2.78 10.73 2.51
N LYS A 32 1.60 10.11 2.41
CA LYS A 32 0.36 10.73 2.89
C LYS A 32 0.35 10.95 4.39
N LYS A 33 0.92 10.04 5.18
CA LYS A 33 1.13 10.26 6.62
C LYS A 33 2.04 11.44 6.89
N GLN A 34 3.18 11.55 6.21
CA GLN A 34 4.08 12.68 6.38
C GLN A 34 3.39 14.02 6.04
N GLN A 35 2.62 14.06 4.96
CA GLN A 35 1.82 15.23 4.62
C GLN A 35 0.78 15.54 5.70
N GLN A 36 0.11 14.53 6.24
CA GLN A 36 -0.89 14.69 7.30
C GLN A 36 -0.28 15.17 8.62
N ASP A 37 0.89 14.66 9.00
CA ASP A 37 1.60 15.02 10.23
C ASP A 37 2.13 16.46 10.18
N ALA A 38 2.42 16.98 8.98
CA ALA A 38 2.84 18.36 8.77
C ALA A 38 1.67 19.38 8.82
N LEU A 39 0.41 18.92 8.83
CA LEU A 39 -0.75 19.81 8.81
C LEU A 39 -1.15 20.30 10.20
N PRO A 40 -1.62 21.56 10.31
CA PRO A 40 -2.30 22.03 11.51
C PRO A 40 -3.55 21.19 11.82
N LYS A 41 -3.88 21.06 13.11
CA LYS A 41 -5.06 20.28 13.57
C LYS A 41 -6.41 20.75 13.01
N HIS A 42 -6.49 22.01 12.59
CA HIS A 42 -7.71 22.61 12.04
C HIS A 42 -7.76 22.55 10.51
N ALA A 43 -6.68 22.10 9.85
CA ALA A 43 -6.65 21.97 8.40
C ALA A 43 -7.37 20.69 7.96
N ASN A 44 -7.85 20.68 6.71
CA ASN A 44 -8.50 19.51 6.15
C ASN A 44 -7.50 18.33 6.08
N PRO A 45 -7.91 17.12 6.51
CA PRO A 45 -7.04 15.96 6.43
C PRO A 45 -6.78 15.56 4.97
N VAL A 46 -5.55 15.13 4.70
CA VAL A 46 -5.05 14.72 3.38
C VAL A 46 -4.90 13.21 3.24
N LEU A 47 -5.10 12.48 4.35
CA LEU A 47 -5.14 11.02 4.39
C LEU A 47 -6.53 10.60 4.87
N LEU A 48 -7.40 10.22 3.92
CA LEU A 48 -8.77 9.84 4.23
C LEU A 48 -8.94 8.32 4.29
N VAL A 49 -9.79 7.84 5.20
CA VAL A 49 -10.14 6.40 5.30
C VAL A 49 -10.69 5.86 3.98
N ALA A 50 -11.47 6.67 3.25
CA ALA A 50 -12.01 6.29 1.94
C ALA A 50 -10.89 6.04 0.91
N GLU A 51 -9.80 6.81 0.95
CA GLU A 51 -8.66 6.62 0.04
C GLU A 51 -7.84 5.39 0.43
N ILE A 52 -7.66 5.15 1.73
CA ILE A 52 -7.00 3.93 2.25
C ILE A 52 -7.79 2.69 1.81
N ARG A 53 -9.12 2.69 1.95
CA ARG A 53 -9.97 1.57 1.51
C ARG A 53 -9.85 1.33 0.01
N LYS A 54 -9.94 2.38 -0.82
CA LYS A 54 -9.74 2.26 -2.27
C LYS A 54 -8.37 1.69 -2.64
N LYS A 55 -7.32 2.03 -1.90
CA LYS A 55 -5.97 1.49 -2.10
C LYS A 55 -5.87 0.03 -1.67
N ALA A 56 -6.55 -0.38 -0.60
CA ALA A 56 -6.60 -1.77 -0.16
C ALA A 56 -7.41 -2.65 -1.13
N GLU A 57 -8.58 -2.19 -1.58
CA GLU A 57 -9.44 -2.89 -2.55
C GLU A 57 -8.76 -3.07 -3.91
N ALA A 58 -7.76 -2.25 -4.26
CA ALA A 58 -6.98 -2.40 -5.48
C ALA A 58 -5.89 -3.49 -5.37
N LEU A 59 -5.64 -4.01 -4.17
CA LEU A 59 -4.66 -5.06 -3.88
C LEU A 59 -5.31 -6.42 -3.53
N ASP A 60 -6.64 -6.43 -3.33
CA ASP A 60 -7.46 -7.65 -3.15
C ASP A 60 -7.76 -8.31 -4.51
#